data_AF-A0A7Y5H4E8-F1
#
_entry.id   AF-A0A7Y5H4E8-F1
#
_cell.length_a   1.000
_cell.length_b   1.000
_cell.length_c   1.000
_cell.angle_alpha   90.00
_cell.angle_beta   90.00
_cell.angle_gamma   90.00
#
_symmetry.space_group_name_H-M   'P 1'
#
loop_
_entity.id
_entity.type
_entity.pdbx_description
1 polymer ?
#
loop_
_entity_poly.entity_id
_entity_poly.type
_entity_poly.pdbx_seq_one_letter_code
_entity_poly.pdbx_strand_id
1 'polypeptide(L)'
;MSAPPSSIPMTLRQLTERIKQSGYLKNVSRLSIGTIIGQAIAVLLLPIVTRLYDSADYGIAATLNAMVMIASSTIMLRMDSAIVLADSDEQAAKIIQFCGQLILGFAIVIAISALVFFGLALDLGFFPKGGPLYFWLPVWIVLGAGNILLASWANRHAAYKVLSFSRALPPLLAFIVMLSMYSWQGSTITGLVLGHISAAITLYITIFFGLRHEGKPIRHLAIDRMEIRNLLKRFKQFPTYGLLMTFLDQLTASLPLLIFTASFSPHDAACFALATNVLRLPSTVIGQGVAQVFYEMSAKLSEDAALLRSFVINNIKFLSFFSLPFLIIIVTAGPWLFEWIFGAAWRDAGEYARYLVIAIAVNLVASPVSMISSVIRKQRTHFVISLLSFAIRAAMIGIGVTSGSAYTAVILYSIGEAMMLIVFLIWVVRSVRIRA
;
A
#
# COMPACT_ATOMS: atom_id res chain seq x y z
N MET A 1 -28.33 -43.34 14.38
CA MET A 1 -27.38 -42.56 13.56
C MET A 1 -28.19 -41.67 12.63
N SER A 2 -28.52 -40.45 13.07
CA SER A 2 -29.26 -39.47 12.27
C SER A 2 -28.27 -38.56 11.54
N ALA A 3 -28.36 -38.53 10.21
CA ALA A 3 -27.59 -37.63 9.36
C ALA A 3 -27.84 -36.15 9.74
N PRO A 4 -26.84 -35.25 9.59
CA PRO A 4 -27.05 -33.83 9.82
C PRO A 4 -27.94 -33.23 8.71
N PRO A 5 -28.78 -32.23 9.03
CA PRO A 5 -29.68 -31.63 8.07
C PRO A 5 -28.89 -30.89 6.98
N SER A 6 -29.21 -31.23 5.74
CA SER A 6 -28.76 -30.56 4.52
C SER A 6 -28.93 -29.05 4.61
N SER A 7 -27.83 -28.31 4.53
CA SER A 7 -27.83 -26.85 4.38
C SER A 7 -28.50 -26.48 3.05
N ILE A 8 -29.73 -25.96 3.13
CA ILE A 8 -30.47 -25.43 1.99
C ILE A 8 -29.63 -24.31 1.34
N PRO A 9 -29.39 -24.33 0.01
CA PRO A 9 -28.66 -23.26 -0.67
C PRO A 9 -29.46 -21.96 -0.57
N MET A 10 -28.93 -20.99 0.19
CA MET A 10 -29.51 -19.65 0.30
C MET A 10 -29.55 -18.99 -1.06
N THR A 11 -30.72 -18.47 -1.43
CA THR A 11 -30.86 -17.70 -2.68
C THR A 11 -30.10 -16.37 -2.58
N LEU A 12 -29.54 -15.88 -3.71
CA LEU A 12 -28.81 -14.60 -3.79
C LEU A 12 -29.58 -13.43 -3.17
N ARG A 13 -30.92 -13.45 -3.28
CA ARG A 13 -31.82 -12.43 -2.73
C ARG A 13 -31.83 -12.43 -1.20
N GLN A 14 -31.91 -13.61 -0.58
CA GLN A 14 -31.86 -13.77 0.88
C GLN A 14 -30.49 -13.39 1.47
N LEU A 15 -29.41 -13.63 0.71
CA LEU A 15 -28.06 -13.18 1.07
C LEU A 15 -27.95 -11.65 1.00
N THR A 16 -28.39 -11.02 -0.09
CA THR A 16 -28.39 -9.55 -0.19
C THR A 16 -29.23 -8.89 0.89
N GLU A 17 -30.34 -9.51 1.31
CA GLU A 17 -31.15 -9.00 2.42
C GLU A 17 -30.47 -9.20 3.78
N ARG A 18 -29.87 -10.36 4.07
CA ARG A 18 -29.08 -10.57 5.30
C ARG A 18 -27.89 -9.62 5.41
N ILE A 19 -27.19 -9.37 4.30
CA ILE A 19 -26.05 -8.45 4.27
C ILE A 19 -26.54 -7.00 4.47
N LYS A 20 -27.66 -6.60 3.86
CA LYS A 20 -28.32 -5.31 4.15
C LYS A 20 -28.74 -5.18 5.61
N GLN A 21 -29.28 -6.24 6.20
CA GLN A 21 -29.73 -6.28 7.61
C GLN A 21 -28.56 -6.25 8.61
N SER A 22 -27.39 -6.77 8.25
CA SER A 22 -26.21 -6.83 9.15
C SER A 22 -25.46 -5.52 9.37
N GLY A 23 -25.83 -4.42 8.70
CA GLY A 23 -25.10 -3.14 8.76
C GLY A 23 -23.69 -3.16 8.14
N TYR A 24 -23.22 -4.34 7.68
CA TYR A 24 -21.91 -4.54 7.09
C TYR A 24 -21.69 -3.69 5.84
N LEU A 25 -22.63 -3.68 4.89
CA LEU A 25 -22.56 -2.85 3.68
C LEU A 25 -22.47 -1.36 4.00
N LYS A 26 -23.18 -0.91 5.04
CA LYS A 26 -23.15 0.49 5.50
C LYS A 26 -21.78 0.86 6.08
N ASN A 27 -21.13 -0.07 6.76
CA ASN A 27 -19.82 0.13 7.36
C ASN A 27 -18.70 0.11 6.31
N VAL A 28 -18.79 -0.81 5.35
CA VAL A 28 -17.88 -0.92 4.20
C VAL A 28 -17.99 0.30 3.29
N SER A 29 -19.21 0.74 2.98
CA SER A 29 -19.43 1.92 2.15
C SER A 29 -18.89 3.19 2.81
N ARG A 30 -19.08 3.35 4.14
CA ARG A 30 -18.49 4.46 4.90
C ARG A 30 -16.97 4.50 4.85
N LEU A 31 -16.31 3.35 5.01
CA LEU A 31 -14.85 3.26 4.91
C LEU A 31 -14.39 3.60 3.49
N SER A 32 -15.09 3.08 2.48
CA SER A 32 -14.80 3.34 1.06
C SER A 32 -14.95 4.82 0.72
N ILE A 33 -16.05 5.46 1.15
CA ILE A 33 -16.29 6.90 0.95
C ILE A 33 -15.19 7.74 1.60
N GLY A 34 -14.80 7.44 2.83
CA GLY A 34 -13.70 8.17 3.50
C GLY A 34 -12.38 8.06 2.75
N THR A 35 -12.10 6.88 2.19
CA THR A 35 -10.91 6.65 1.36
C THR A 35 -10.99 7.44 0.06
N ILE A 36 -12.14 7.45 -0.62
CA ILE A 36 -12.36 8.21 -1.85
C ILE A 36 -12.18 9.71 -1.60
N ILE A 37 -12.78 10.24 -0.52
CA ILE A 37 -12.64 11.65 -0.16
C ILE A 37 -11.19 11.99 0.15
N GLY A 38 -10.50 11.19 0.96
CA GLY A 38 -9.10 11.42 1.30
C GLY A 38 -8.17 11.41 0.08
N GLN A 39 -8.40 10.48 -0.85
CA GLN A 39 -7.64 10.46 -2.10
C GLN A 39 -8.00 11.64 -3.00
N ALA A 40 -9.27 12.02 -3.11
CA ALA A 40 -9.66 13.20 -3.88
C ALA A 40 -8.98 14.48 -3.34
N ILE A 41 -8.92 14.65 -2.01
CA ILE A 41 -8.19 15.76 -1.38
C ILE A 41 -6.71 15.71 -1.76
N ALA A 42 -6.04 14.56 -1.60
CA ALA A 42 -4.63 14.44 -1.94
C ALA A 42 -4.35 14.78 -3.42
N VAL A 43 -5.22 14.33 -4.32
CA VAL A 43 -5.11 14.55 -5.78
C VAL A 43 -5.37 15.99 -6.16
N LEU A 44 -6.36 16.64 -5.55
CA LEU A 44 -6.67 18.04 -5.83
C LEU A 44 -5.59 19.00 -5.31
N LEU A 45 -4.89 18.62 -4.23
CA LEU A 45 -3.80 19.41 -3.66
C LEU A 45 -2.45 19.16 -4.35
N LEU A 46 -2.27 18.02 -5.00
CA LEU A 46 -1.02 17.65 -5.66
C LEU A 46 -0.56 18.68 -6.73
N PRO A 47 -1.41 19.19 -7.65
CA PRO A 47 -1.03 20.24 -8.62
C PRO A 47 -0.47 21.51 -7.98
N ILE A 48 -0.95 21.85 -6.78
CA ILE A 48 -0.46 23.02 -6.06
C ILE A 48 0.93 22.70 -5.51
N VAL A 49 1.11 21.56 -4.85
CA VAL A 49 2.41 21.14 -4.28
C VAL A 49 3.47 21.03 -5.38
N THR A 50 3.16 20.41 -6.53
CA THR A 50 4.13 20.21 -7.62
C THR A 50 4.53 21.48 -8.34
N ARG A 51 3.73 22.56 -8.23
CA ARG A 51 4.06 23.88 -8.79
C ARG A 51 4.84 24.75 -7.81
N LEU A 52 4.74 24.48 -6.51
CA LEU A 52 5.48 25.20 -5.47
C LEU A 52 6.86 24.58 -5.22
N TYR A 53 6.94 23.26 -5.19
CA TYR A 53 8.16 22.55 -4.84
C TYR A 53 8.95 22.10 -6.06
N ASP A 54 10.27 22.18 -5.94
CA ASP A 54 11.20 21.66 -6.94
C ASP A 54 11.06 20.14 -7.08
N SER A 55 11.20 19.67 -8.32
CA SER A 55 11.09 18.25 -8.63
C SER A 55 12.15 17.42 -7.89
N ALA A 56 13.39 17.90 -7.75
CA ALA A 56 14.46 17.16 -7.08
C ALA A 56 14.13 16.90 -5.60
N ASP A 57 13.63 17.92 -4.89
CA ASP A 57 13.19 17.81 -3.50
C ASP A 57 12.05 16.78 -3.36
N TYR A 58 11.09 16.81 -4.30
CA TYR A 58 10.00 15.83 -4.34
C TYR A 58 10.50 14.40 -4.52
N GLY A 59 11.45 14.16 -5.42
CA GLY A 59 12.03 12.84 -5.67
C GLY A 59 12.71 12.26 -4.42
N ILE A 60 13.44 13.09 -3.68
CA ILE A 60 14.11 12.65 -2.45
C ILE A 60 13.07 12.39 -1.34
N ALA A 61 12.08 13.28 -1.16
CA ALA A 61 11.01 13.08 -0.19
C ALA A 61 10.19 11.79 -0.47
N ALA A 62 9.89 11.52 -1.75
CA ALA A 62 9.21 10.29 -2.17
C ALA A 62 10.05 9.04 -1.86
N THR A 63 11.37 9.13 -2.05
CA THR A 63 12.32 8.04 -1.71
C THR A 63 12.32 7.76 -0.21
N LEU A 64 12.41 8.81 0.62
CA LEU A 64 12.34 8.67 2.08
C LEU A 64 11.00 8.05 2.51
N ASN A 65 9.88 8.47 1.92
CA ASN A 65 8.57 7.87 2.18
C ASN A 65 8.53 6.37 1.81
N ALA A 66 9.12 5.98 0.68
CA ALA A 66 9.20 4.58 0.27
C ALA A 66 10.00 3.73 1.28
N MET A 67 11.11 4.23 1.80
CA MET A 67 11.87 3.58 2.87
C MET A 67 11.03 3.40 4.14
N VAL A 68 10.28 4.45 4.53
CA VAL A 68 9.38 4.40 5.69
C VAL A 68 8.28 3.37 5.50
N MET A 69 7.70 3.24 4.30
CA MET A 69 6.68 2.21 4.00
C MET A 69 7.25 0.78 4.11
N ILE A 70 8.46 0.53 3.61
CA ILE A 70 9.14 -0.76 3.76
C ILE A 70 9.37 -1.07 5.25
N ALA A 71 9.97 -0.14 5.98
CA ALA A 71 10.29 -0.36 7.39
C ALA A 71 9.02 -0.56 8.24
N SER A 72 8.07 0.37 8.17
CA SER A 72 6.87 0.35 9.01
C SER A 72 6.01 -0.91 8.85
N SER A 73 5.95 -1.50 7.65
CA SER A 73 5.18 -2.72 7.39
C SER A 73 5.86 -4.01 7.84
N THR A 74 7.17 -3.98 8.12
CA THR A 74 7.99 -5.19 8.35
C THR A 74 8.45 -5.34 9.79
N ILE A 75 8.63 -4.22 10.51
CA ILE A 75 9.09 -4.20 11.91
C ILE A 75 8.26 -5.09 12.83
N MET A 76 6.94 -5.11 12.65
CA MET A 76 6.01 -5.83 13.53
C MET A 76 5.86 -7.32 13.18
N LEU A 77 6.69 -7.85 12.28
CA LEU A 77 6.66 -9.26 11.87
C LEU A 77 5.28 -9.73 11.36
N ARG A 78 4.51 -8.79 10.79
CA ARG A 78 3.12 -8.98 10.35
C ARG A 78 2.13 -9.38 11.46
N MET A 79 2.49 -9.16 12.74
CA MET A 79 1.65 -9.46 13.89
C MET A 79 0.46 -8.51 14.03
N ASP A 80 0.43 -7.40 13.28
CA ASP A 80 -0.75 -6.54 13.10
C ASP A 80 -1.98 -7.34 12.62
N SER A 81 -1.78 -8.30 11.72
CA SER A 81 -2.84 -9.20 11.26
C SER A 81 -3.32 -10.16 12.36
N ALA A 82 -2.47 -10.51 13.32
CA ALA A 82 -2.83 -11.36 14.45
C ALA A 82 -3.75 -10.64 15.45
N ILE A 83 -3.70 -9.31 15.54
CA ILE A 83 -4.60 -8.50 16.40
C ILE A 83 -6.06 -8.75 16.02
N VAL A 84 -6.34 -8.79 14.71
CA VAL A 84 -7.70 -9.02 14.19
C VAL A 84 -8.17 -10.46 14.45
N LEU A 85 -7.25 -11.44 14.44
CA LEU A 85 -7.54 -12.86 14.65
C LEU A 85 -7.49 -13.34 16.11
N ALA A 86 -7.10 -12.47 17.05
CA ALA A 86 -7.01 -12.84 18.45
C ALA A 86 -8.38 -13.24 19.03
N ASP A 87 -8.41 -14.22 19.94
CA ASP A 87 -9.67 -14.72 20.52
C ASP A 87 -10.30 -13.69 21.48
N SER A 88 -9.47 -12.88 22.12
CA SER A 88 -9.88 -11.92 23.14
C SER A 88 -9.17 -10.59 22.98
N ASP A 89 -9.78 -9.53 23.51
CA ASP A 89 -9.19 -8.20 23.51
C ASP A 89 -7.93 -8.13 24.38
N GLU A 90 -7.85 -8.98 25.42
CA GLU A 90 -6.65 -9.13 26.23
C GLU A 90 -5.48 -9.67 25.41
N GLN A 91 -5.73 -10.74 24.64
CA GLN A 91 -4.70 -11.31 23.74
C GLN A 91 -4.30 -10.30 22.66
N ALA A 92 -5.26 -9.60 22.06
CA ALA A 92 -4.99 -8.55 21.08
C ALA A 92 -4.16 -7.40 21.66
N ALA A 93 -4.45 -6.97 22.89
CA ALA A 93 -3.70 -5.93 23.59
C ALA A 93 -2.26 -6.38 23.90
N LYS A 94 -2.06 -7.65 24.31
CA LYS A 94 -0.71 -8.23 24.50
C LYS A 94 0.09 -8.27 23.18
N ILE A 95 -0.56 -8.59 22.06
CA ILE A 95 0.07 -8.51 20.72
C ILE A 95 0.48 -7.08 20.40
N ILE A 96 -0.38 -6.08 20.64
CA ILE A 96 -0.05 -4.66 20.42
C ILE A 96 1.17 -4.25 21.24
N GLN A 97 1.24 -4.66 22.51
CA GLN A 97 2.37 -4.32 23.38
C GLN A 97 3.68 -4.94 22.88
N PHE A 98 3.65 -6.20 22.46
CA PHE A 98 4.80 -6.84 21.81
C PHE A 98 5.23 -6.09 20.54
N CYS A 99 4.30 -5.71 19.66
CA CYS A 99 4.60 -4.92 18.48
C CYS A 99 5.15 -3.53 18.83
N GLY A 100 4.64 -2.88 19.88
CA GLY A 100 5.14 -1.60 20.37
C GLY A 100 6.60 -1.69 20.84
N GLN A 101 6.97 -2.77 21.54
CA GLN A 101 8.34 -3.05 21.92
C GLN A 101 9.26 -3.23 20.71
N LEU A 102 8.81 -3.95 19.66
CA LEU A 102 9.55 -4.10 18.41
C LEU A 102 9.75 -2.76 17.69
N ILE A 103 8.70 -1.94 17.61
CA ILE A 103 8.77 -0.61 17.00
C ILE A 103 9.77 0.27 17.72
N LEU A 104 9.68 0.33 19.06
CA LEU A 104 10.59 1.13 19.86
C LEU A 104 12.04 0.64 19.75
N GLY A 105 12.26 -0.67 19.82
CA GLY A 105 13.59 -1.27 19.67
C GLY A 105 14.20 -0.96 18.30
N PHE A 106 13.43 -1.09 17.23
CA PHE A 106 13.87 -0.77 15.88
C PHE A 106 14.18 0.73 15.71
N ALA A 107 13.36 1.60 16.28
CA ALA A 107 13.58 3.05 16.25
C ALA A 107 14.87 3.44 16.96
N ILE A 108 15.16 2.84 18.11
CA ILE A 108 16.42 3.05 18.85
C ILE A 108 17.61 2.59 18.01
N VAL A 109 17.53 1.40 17.39
CA VAL A 109 18.61 0.88 16.54
C VAL A 109 18.88 1.81 15.35
N ILE A 110 17.85 2.30 14.66
CA ILE A 110 18.05 3.26 13.56
C ILE A 110 18.60 4.58 14.07
N ALA A 111 18.08 5.11 15.18
CA ALA A 111 18.56 6.37 15.73
C ALA A 111 20.05 6.30 16.12
N ILE A 112 20.47 5.20 16.77
CA ILE A 112 21.87 4.95 17.11
C ILE A 112 22.71 4.79 15.83
N SER A 113 22.21 4.00 14.86
CA SER A 113 22.93 3.79 13.59
C SER A 113 23.13 5.10 12.83
N ALA A 114 22.11 5.96 12.79
CA ALA A 114 22.22 7.29 12.24
C ALA A 114 23.28 8.09 13.01
N LEU A 115 23.20 8.16 14.34
CA LEU A 115 24.14 8.97 15.12
C LEU A 115 25.61 8.50 14.99
N VAL A 116 25.85 7.19 14.89
CA VAL A 116 27.21 6.60 14.80
C VAL A 116 27.77 6.66 13.38
N PHE A 117 26.96 6.32 12.37
CA PHE A 117 27.44 6.16 11.00
C PHE A 117 27.17 7.38 10.10
N PHE A 118 26.53 8.44 10.59
CA PHE A 118 26.21 9.60 9.75
C PHE A 118 27.44 10.28 9.17
N GLY A 119 28.48 10.53 9.97
CA GLY A 119 29.73 11.13 9.48
C GLY A 119 30.36 10.28 8.38
N LEU A 120 30.53 8.98 8.64
CA LEU A 120 31.07 8.03 7.67
C LEU A 120 30.22 7.93 6.39
N ALA A 121 28.89 7.97 6.53
CA ALA A 121 27.97 7.88 5.39
C ALA A 121 27.91 9.17 4.56
N LEU A 122 28.14 10.34 5.18
CA LEU A 122 28.36 11.60 4.46
C LEU A 122 29.68 11.54 3.68
N ASP A 123 30.76 11.11 4.33
CA ASP A 123 32.09 11.04 3.72
C ASP A 123 32.15 10.05 2.55
N LEU A 124 31.40 8.94 2.65
CA LEU A 124 31.28 7.94 1.59
C LEU A 124 30.24 8.30 0.51
N GLY A 125 29.58 9.46 0.62
CA GLY A 125 28.61 9.92 -0.38
C GLY A 125 27.33 9.09 -0.46
N PHE A 126 26.96 8.36 0.61
CA PHE A 126 25.69 7.60 0.68
C PHE A 126 24.46 8.51 0.86
N PHE A 127 24.65 9.74 1.37
CA PHE A 127 23.57 10.70 1.63
C PHE A 127 23.69 12.03 0.87
N PRO A 128 23.90 12.04 -0.45
CA PRO A 128 24.32 13.27 -1.14
C PRO A 128 23.21 14.33 -1.24
N LYS A 129 21.94 14.02 -0.94
CA LYS A 129 20.81 14.95 -1.20
C LYS A 129 19.74 15.08 -0.11
N GLY A 130 19.78 14.28 0.96
CA GLY A 130 18.80 14.34 2.06
C GLY A 130 19.31 15.00 3.35
N GLY A 131 20.62 15.13 3.52
CA GLY A 131 21.24 15.84 4.65
C GLY A 131 20.75 15.37 6.03
N PRO A 132 20.54 16.28 7.00
CA PRO A 132 20.05 15.94 8.34
C PRO A 132 18.64 15.32 8.40
N LEU A 133 17.89 15.26 7.29
CA LEU A 133 16.52 14.74 7.31
C LEU A 133 16.43 13.24 7.60
N TYR A 134 17.53 12.51 7.40
CA TYR A 134 17.63 11.11 7.81
C TYR A 134 17.45 10.92 9.33
N PHE A 135 17.73 11.93 10.16
CA PHE A 135 17.47 11.89 11.60
C PHE A 135 15.97 11.84 11.96
N TRP A 136 15.10 12.24 11.04
CA TRP A 136 13.65 12.17 11.24
C TRP A 136 13.05 10.81 10.83
N LEU A 137 13.81 9.95 10.13
CA LEU A 137 13.33 8.63 9.73
C LEU A 137 12.88 7.75 10.89
N PRO A 138 13.61 7.63 12.03
CA PRO A 138 13.14 6.83 13.16
C PRO A 138 11.75 7.26 13.62
N VAL A 139 11.52 8.56 13.78
CA VAL A 139 10.23 9.12 14.22
C VAL A 139 9.14 8.80 13.19
N TRP A 140 9.42 9.02 11.92
CA TRP A 140 8.46 8.77 10.85
C TRP A 140 8.10 7.27 10.73
N ILE A 141 9.08 6.39 10.88
CA ILE A 141 8.89 4.93 10.90
C ILE A 141 8.04 4.50 12.10
N VAL A 142 8.30 5.03 13.30
CA VAL A 142 7.50 4.75 14.50
C VAL A 142 6.05 5.18 14.29
N LEU A 143 5.82 6.37 13.74
CA LEU A 143 4.49 6.86 13.41
C LEU A 143 3.81 5.96 12.37
N GLY A 144 4.52 5.57 11.31
CA GLY A 144 4.01 4.68 10.28
C GLY A 144 3.58 3.31 10.84
N ALA A 145 4.43 2.67 11.63
CA ALA A 145 4.14 1.37 12.23
C ALA A 145 3.03 1.48 13.30
N GLY A 146 3.06 2.53 14.12
CA GLY A 146 2.02 2.83 15.09
C GLY A 146 0.66 3.05 14.44
N ASN A 147 0.60 3.74 13.29
CA ASN A 147 -0.62 3.89 12.52
C ASN A 147 -1.21 2.55 12.05
N ILE A 148 -0.36 1.61 11.61
CA ILE A 148 -0.81 0.25 11.22
C ILE A 148 -1.37 -0.50 12.44
N LEU A 149 -0.74 -0.40 13.62
CA LEU A 149 -1.26 -1.02 14.86
C LEU A 149 -2.61 -0.45 15.26
N LEU A 150 -2.74 0.87 15.31
CA LEU A 150 -3.98 1.55 15.67
C LEU A 150 -5.10 1.19 14.70
N ALA A 151 -4.79 1.16 13.39
CA ALA A 151 -5.75 0.75 12.37
C ALA A 151 -6.18 -0.71 12.53
N SER A 152 -5.28 -1.60 12.93
CA SER A 152 -5.60 -3.03 13.18
C SER A 152 -6.51 -3.21 14.39
N TRP A 153 -6.30 -2.46 15.47
CA TRP A 153 -7.21 -2.42 16.62
C TRP A 153 -8.59 -1.85 16.24
N ALA A 154 -8.61 -0.76 15.48
CA ALA A 154 -9.84 -0.16 14.99
C ALA A 154 -10.63 -1.11 14.07
N ASN A 155 -9.94 -1.87 13.20
CA ASN A 155 -10.55 -2.91 12.37
C ASN A 155 -11.16 -4.02 13.21
N ARG A 156 -10.44 -4.52 14.23
CA ARG A 156 -10.97 -5.53 15.17
C ARG A 156 -12.28 -5.09 15.82
N HIS A 157 -12.38 -3.82 16.21
CA HIS A 157 -13.56 -3.25 16.87
C HIS A 157 -14.56 -2.59 15.91
N ALA A 158 -14.42 -2.84 14.59
CA ALA A 158 -15.28 -2.28 13.55
C ALA A 158 -15.48 -0.75 13.67
N ALA A 159 -14.47 -0.01 14.12
CA ALA A 159 -14.50 1.44 14.30
C ALA A 159 -14.35 2.18 12.95
N TYR A 160 -15.22 1.84 11.99
CA TYR A 160 -15.13 2.30 10.61
C TYR A 160 -15.37 3.81 10.46
N LYS A 161 -16.07 4.45 11.41
CA LYS A 161 -16.23 5.92 11.43
C LYS A 161 -14.88 6.60 11.69
N VAL A 162 -14.16 6.15 12.72
CA VAL A 162 -12.80 6.62 13.03
C VAL A 162 -11.88 6.38 11.84
N LEU A 163 -11.88 5.16 11.28
CA LEU A 163 -11.04 4.83 10.13
C LEU A 163 -11.37 5.69 8.90
N SER A 164 -12.65 5.90 8.59
CA SER A 164 -13.09 6.74 7.47
C SER A 164 -12.61 8.19 7.62
N PHE A 165 -12.83 8.81 8.78
CA PHE A 165 -12.39 10.18 9.05
C PHE A 165 -10.86 10.32 9.01
N SER A 166 -10.15 9.30 9.50
CA SER A 166 -8.69 9.27 9.51
C SER A 166 -8.05 9.22 8.11
N ARG A 167 -8.82 8.91 7.04
CA ARG A 167 -8.32 8.94 5.65
C ARG A 167 -8.36 10.33 5.03
N ALA A 168 -9.26 11.21 5.48
CA ALA A 168 -9.48 12.51 4.84
C ALA A 168 -8.63 13.64 5.44
N LEU A 169 -8.38 13.60 6.74
CA LEU A 169 -7.70 14.69 7.46
C LEU A 169 -6.17 14.78 7.19
N PRO A 170 -5.40 13.67 7.14
CA PRO A 170 -3.95 13.74 6.98
C PRO A 170 -3.45 14.45 5.72
N PRO A 171 -3.98 14.19 4.50
CA PRO A 171 -3.53 14.88 3.29
C PRO A 171 -3.74 16.40 3.36
N LEU A 172 -4.85 16.84 3.97
CA LEU A 172 -5.16 18.25 4.16
C LEU A 172 -4.15 18.92 5.11
N LEU A 173 -3.88 18.31 6.27
CA LEU A 173 -2.91 18.87 7.22
C LEU A 173 -1.47 18.81 6.69
N ALA A 174 -1.10 17.76 5.95
CA ALA A 174 0.18 17.70 5.24
C ALA A 174 0.34 18.89 4.28
N PHE A 175 -0.67 19.15 3.47
CA PHE A 175 -0.67 20.28 2.55
C PHE A 175 -0.55 21.63 3.26
N ILE A 176 -1.29 21.85 4.35
CA ILE A 176 -1.20 23.09 5.13
C ILE A 176 0.22 23.29 5.68
N VAL A 177 0.85 22.23 6.19
CA VAL A 177 2.25 22.29 6.68
C VAL A 177 3.21 22.55 5.53
N MET A 178 3.08 21.86 4.39
CA MET A 178 3.88 22.10 3.20
C MET A 178 3.74 23.54 2.71
N LEU A 179 2.53 24.08 2.64
CA LEU A 179 2.30 25.47 2.23
C LEU A 179 2.89 26.46 3.23
N SER A 180 2.75 26.20 4.52
CA SER A 180 3.30 27.07 5.58
C SER A 180 4.83 27.09 5.56
N MET A 181 5.46 25.93 5.36
CA MET A 181 6.92 25.84 5.24
C MET A 181 7.42 26.49 3.94
N TYR A 182 6.69 26.31 2.84
CA TYR A 182 7.00 26.99 1.58
C TYR A 182 6.96 28.52 1.74
N SER A 183 5.92 29.06 2.38
CA SER A 183 5.81 30.50 2.63
C SER A 183 6.92 31.04 3.53
N TRP A 184 7.52 30.21 4.38
CA TRP A 184 8.59 30.63 5.29
C TRP A 184 9.99 30.54 4.67
N GLN A 185 10.31 29.44 3.98
CA GLN A 185 11.68 29.14 3.52
C GLN A 185 11.78 28.84 2.02
N GLY A 186 10.67 28.94 1.28
CA GLY A 186 10.59 28.55 -0.14
C GLY A 186 10.55 27.03 -0.34
N SER A 187 10.84 26.58 -1.56
CA SER A 187 10.96 25.16 -1.87
C SER A 187 12.12 24.56 -1.09
N THR A 188 11.80 23.69 -0.14
CA THR A 188 12.79 22.92 0.60
C THR A 188 12.30 21.50 0.80
N ILE A 189 13.23 20.55 0.71
CA ILE A 189 12.96 19.16 1.08
C ILE A 189 12.42 19.02 2.51
N THR A 190 12.86 19.88 3.44
CA THR A 190 12.38 19.90 4.83
C THR A 190 10.88 20.16 4.89
N GLY A 191 10.36 21.10 4.09
CA GLY A 191 8.93 21.39 4.02
C GLY A 191 8.09 20.18 3.58
N LEU A 192 8.57 19.43 2.59
CA LEU A 192 7.93 18.20 2.12
C LEU A 192 7.96 17.09 3.18
N VAL A 193 9.13 16.85 3.78
CA VAL A 193 9.29 15.80 4.81
C VAL A 193 8.45 16.10 6.05
N LEU A 194 8.45 17.36 6.53
CA LEU A 194 7.60 17.76 7.65
C LEU A 194 6.11 17.65 7.31
N GLY A 195 5.72 17.91 6.06
CA GLY A 195 4.37 17.65 5.59
C GLY A 195 3.97 16.17 5.69
N HIS A 196 4.86 15.26 5.29
CA HIS A 196 4.57 13.82 5.41
C HIS A 196 4.54 13.34 6.86
N ILE A 197 5.45 13.83 7.70
CA ILE A 197 5.47 13.53 9.13
C ILE A 197 4.21 14.08 9.81
N SER A 198 3.77 15.30 9.46
CA SER A 198 2.55 15.88 10.01
C SER A 198 1.30 15.09 9.61
N ALA A 199 1.24 14.56 8.39
CA ALA A 199 0.20 13.59 7.99
C ALA A 199 0.24 12.34 8.88
N ALA A 200 1.42 11.75 9.11
CA ALA A 200 1.55 10.55 9.94
C ALA A 200 1.15 10.81 11.41
N ILE A 201 1.49 11.97 11.97
CA ILE A 201 1.06 12.43 13.31
C ILE A 201 -0.46 12.61 13.34
N THR A 202 -1.01 13.31 12.34
CA THR A 202 -2.45 13.56 12.21
C THR A 202 -3.24 12.26 12.18
N LEU A 203 -2.78 11.29 11.39
CA LEU A 203 -3.40 9.97 11.28
C LEU A 203 -3.38 9.26 12.64
N TYR A 204 -2.25 9.30 13.34
CA TYR A 204 -2.07 8.67 14.64
C TYR A 204 -3.01 9.26 15.68
N ILE A 205 -3.00 10.60 15.82
CA ILE A 205 -3.86 11.34 16.75
C ILE A 205 -5.33 11.06 16.46
N THR A 206 -5.73 11.13 15.18
CA THR A 206 -7.12 10.94 14.77
C THR A 206 -7.64 9.55 15.16
N ILE A 207 -6.86 8.50 14.89
CA ILE A 207 -7.28 7.13 15.23
C ILE A 207 -7.24 6.93 16.75
N PHE A 208 -6.17 7.38 17.42
CA PHE A 208 -6.00 7.20 18.87
C PHE A 208 -7.12 7.86 19.68
N PHE A 209 -7.39 9.13 19.44
CA PHE A 209 -8.46 9.84 20.15
C PHE A 209 -9.84 9.40 19.68
N GLY A 210 -10.01 9.08 18.39
CA GLY A 210 -11.26 8.52 17.86
C GLY A 210 -11.66 7.22 18.55
N LEU A 211 -10.71 6.30 18.77
CA LEU A 211 -10.93 5.05 19.50
C LEU A 211 -11.31 5.29 20.96
N ARG A 212 -10.66 6.24 21.64
CA ARG A 212 -11.00 6.60 23.03
C ARG A 212 -12.41 7.17 23.11
N HIS A 213 -12.79 8.05 22.18
CA HIS A 213 -14.11 8.65 22.13
C HIS A 213 -15.22 7.62 21.86
N GLU A 214 -14.96 6.60 21.02
CA GLU A 214 -15.88 5.47 20.82
C GLU A 214 -15.88 4.45 21.98
N GLY A 215 -15.16 4.71 23.08
CA GLY A 215 -15.10 3.79 24.23
C GLY A 215 -14.29 2.52 23.97
N LYS A 216 -13.38 2.55 22.99
CA LYS A 216 -12.56 1.40 22.54
C LYS A 216 -11.05 1.64 22.76
N PRO A 217 -10.60 2.14 23.93
CA PRO A 217 -9.18 2.37 24.16
C PRO A 217 -8.40 1.06 24.13
N ILE A 218 -7.16 1.13 23.66
CA ILE A 218 -6.22 0.02 23.80
C ILE A 218 -5.89 -0.12 25.28
N ARG A 219 -6.09 -1.32 25.84
CA ARG A 219 -5.68 -1.62 27.21
C ARG A 219 -4.17 -1.84 27.26
N HIS A 220 -3.50 -1.19 28.20
CA HIS A 220 -2.09 -1.43 28.45
C HIS A 220 -1.95 -2.63 29.38
N LEU A 221 -1.48 -3.74 28.82
CA LEU A 221 -1.17 -4.95 29.58
C LEU A 221 0.34 -5.21 29.53
N ALA A 222 0.90 -5.61 30.67
CA ALA A 222 2.24 -6.17 30.67
C ALA A 222 2.21 -7.52 29.92
N ILE A 223 3.30 -7.83 29.23
CA ILE A 223 3.48 -9.12 28.56
C ILE A 223 4.80 -9.72 29.00
N ASP A 224 4.78 -10.97 29.45
CA ASP A 224 5.99 -11.68 29.85
C ASP A 224 6.62 -12.47 28.69
N ARG A 225 7.83 -13.00 28.92
CA ARG A 225 8.59 -13.76 27.90
C ARG A 225 7.89 -15.05 27.48
N MET A 226 7.18 -15.72 28.39
CA MET A 226 6.47 -16.96 28.11
C MET A 226 5.24 -16.69 27.25
N GLU A 227 4.51 -15.62 27.54
CA GLU A 227 3.39 -15.12 26.74
C GLU A 227 3.82 -14.71 25.33
N ILE A 228 4.92 -13.96 25.18
CA ILE A 228 5.50 -13.64 23.87
C ILE A 228 5.79 -14.93 23.10
N ARG A 229 6.44 -15.91 23.73
CA ARG A 229 6.76 -17.19 23.10
C ARG A 229 5.50 -17.94 22.67
N ASN A 230 4.45 -17.92 23.48
CA ASN A 230 3.17 -18.55 23.17
C ASN A 230 2.45 -17.85 22.01
N LEU A 231 2.46 -16.51 21.97
CA LEU A 231 1.94 -15.72 20.85
C LEU A 231 2.68 -16.05 19.55
N LEU A 232 4.01 -16.03 19.56
CA LEU A 232 4.83 -16.34 18.38
C LEU A 232 4.64 -17.78 17.91
N LYS A 233 4.48 -18.75 18.82
CA LYS A 233 4.17 -20.13 18.47
C LYS A 233 2.78 -20.26 17.84
N ARG A 234 1.77 -19.63 18.44
CA ARG A 234 0.38 -19.67 17.98
C ARG A 234 0.22 -19.03 16.61
N PHE A 235 0.87 -17.89 16.41
CA PHE A 235 0.76 -17.07 15.20
C PHE A 235 1.99 -17.19 14.29
N LYS A 236 2.73 -18.31 14.37
CA LYS A 236 4.02 -18.54 13.70
C LYS A 236 4.04 -18.27 12.19
N GLN A 237 2.89 -18.38 11.53
CA GLN A 237 2.73 -18.13 10.10
C GLN A 237 3.02 -16.67 9.71
N PHE A 238 2.78 -15.71 10.62
CA PHE A 238 3.04 -14.29 10.36
C PHE A 238 4.53 -13.95 10.37
N PRO A 239 5.32 -14.20 11.43
CA PRO A 239 6.75 -13.85 11.45
C PRO A 239 7.59 -14.67 10.48
N THR A 240 7.09 -15.80 9.97
CA THR A 240 7.79 -16.62 8.97
C THR A 240 7.38 -16.23 7.55
N TYR A 241 6.28 -16.78 7.04
CA TYR A 241 5.85 -16.58 5.65
C TYR A 241 5.18 -15.21 5.45
N GLY A 242 4.40 -14.76 6.43
CA GLY A 242 3.70 -13.49 6.35
C GLY A 242 4.67 -12.31 6.18
N LEU A 243 5.69 -12.23 7.02
CA LEU A 243 6.71 -11.19 6.97
C LEU A 243 7.44 -11.21 5.64
N LEU A 244 7.94 -12.37 5.21
CA LEU A 244 8.66 -12.50 3.94
C LEU A 244 7.80 -12.06 2.75
N MET A 245 6.53 -12.44 2.73
CA MET A 245 5.61 -12.03 1.68
C MET A 245 5.35 -10.52 1.71
N THR A 246 5.08 -9.93 2.88
CA THR A 246 4.87 -8.46 3.00
C THR A 246 6.13 -7.69 2.64
N PHE A 247 7.29 -8.14 3.11
CA PHE A 247 8.57 -7.52 2.77
C PHE A 247 8.80 -7.56 1.27
N LEU A 248 8.61 -8.72 0.64
CA LEU A 248 8.76 -8.89 -0.80
C LEU A 248 7.78 -8.02 -1.58
N ASP A 249 6.51 -7.95 -1.18
CA ASP A 249 5.50 -7.12 -1.83
C ASP A 249 5.86 -5.62 -1.74
N GLN A 250 6.25 -5.16 -0.55
CA GLN A 250 6.59 -3.76 -0.31
C GLN A 250 7.92 -3.38 -0.98
N LEU A 251 8.90 -4.28 -0.97
CA LEU A 251 10.14 -4.11 -1.71
C LEU A 251 9.86 -4.09 -3.21
N THR A 252 9.07 -5.01 -3.76
CA THR A 252 8.70 -4.99 -5.19
C THR A 252 8.02 -3.69 -5.60
N ALA A 253 7.16 -3.13 -4.74
CA ALA A 253 6.48 -1.87 -5.02
C ALA A 253 7.39 -0.65 -4.95
N SER A 254 8.42 -0.67 -4.09
CA SER A 254 9.28 0.47 -3.80
C SER A 254 10.62 0.44 -4.53
N LEU A 255 11.09 -0.76 -4.89
CA LEU A 255 12.37 -1.02 -5.54
C LEU A 255 12.57 -0.16 -6.79
N PRO A 256 11.58 0.03 -7.68
CA PRO A 256 11.79 0.84 -8.88
C PRO A 256 12.19 2.27 -8.54
N LEU A 257 11.49 2.90 -7.59
CA LEU A 257 11.83 4.24 -7.14
C LEU A 257 13.21 4.28 -6.47
N LEU A 258 13.54 3.31 -5.62
CA LEU A 258 14.85 3.24 -4.98
C LEU A 258 16.00 3.11 -6.00
N ILE A 259 15.84 2.27 -7.02
CA ILE A 259 16.82 2.12 -8.11
C ILE A 259 16.92 3.40 -8.91
N PHE A 260 15.80 4.06 -9.22
CA PHE A 260 15.81 5.34 -9.93
C PHE A 260 16.57 6.41 -9.16
N THR A 261 16.32 6.55 -7.87
CA THR A 261 17.02 7.53 -7.02
C THR A 261 18.51 7.24 -6.89
N ALA A 262 18.90 5.96 -6.91
CA ALA A 262 20.31 5.57 -6.84
C ALA A 262 21.05 5.68 -8.17
N SER A 263 20.35 5.53 -9.30
CA SER A 263 20.98 5.35 -10.63
C SER A 263 20.81 6.53 -11.58
N PHE A 264 19.81 7.38 -11.35
CA PHE A 264 19.47 8.50 -12.24
C PHE A 264 19.41 9.83 -11.49
N SER A 265 19.08 10.90 -12.20
CA SER A 265 18.98 12.24 -11.60
C SER A 265 17.81 12.32 -10.59
N PRO A 266 17.83 13.27 -9.64
CA PRO A 266 16.71 13.50 -8.74
C PRO A 266 15.41 13.84 -9.48
N HIS A 267 15.53 14.55 -10.60
CA HIS A 267 14.42 14.88 -11.48
C HIS A 267 13.78 13.61 -12.07
N ASP A 268 14.58 12.64 -12.52
CA ASP A 268 14.07 11.37 -13.04
C ASP A 268 13.34 10.57 -11.97
N ALA A 269 13.91 10.49 -10.76
CA ALA A 269 13.27 9.83 -9.63
C ALA A 269 11.95 10.52 -9.25
N ALA A 270 11.92 11.85 -9.30
CA ALA A 270 10.72 12.64 -9.04
C ALA A 270 9.64 12.40 -10.10
N CYS A 271 10.01 12.44 -11.37
CA CYS A 271 9.11 12.17 -12.48
C CYS A 271 8.52 10.77 -12.40
N PHE A 272 9.36 9.77 -12.07
CA PHE A 272 8.91 8.40 -11.85
C PHE A 272 7.96 8.29 -10.66
N ALA A 273 8.30 8.93 -9.53
CA ALA A 273 7.45 8.95 -8.34
C ALA A 273 6.09 9.60 -8.61
N LEU A 274 6.07 10.76 -9.26
CA LEU A 274 4.83 11.46 -9.60
C LEU A 274 3.98 10.62 -10.56
N ALA A 275 4.58 10.09 -11.63
CA ALA A 275 3.89 9.25 -12.61
C ALA A 275 3.25 8.03 -11.96
N THR A 276 4.02 7.28 -11.15
CA THR A 276 3.50 6.09 -10.45
C THR A 276 2.43 6.42 -9.43
N ASN A 277 2.58 7.50 -8.65
CA ASN A 277 1.59 7.95 -7.68
C ASN A 277 0.25 8.30 -8.34
N VAL A 278 0.29 9.13 -9.40
CA VAL A 278 -0.91 9.56 -10.13
C VAL A 278 -1.59 8.37 -10.81
N LEU A 279 -0.81 7.50 -11.47
CA LEU A 279 -1.39 6.40 -12.21
C LEU A 279 -2.01 5.31 -11.31
N ARG A 280 -1.57 5.17 -10.06
CA ARG A 280 -2.12 4.19 -9.10
C ARG A 280 -3.41 4.65 -8.42
N LEU A 281 -3.81 5.91 -8.56
CA LEU A 281 -5.03 6.46 -7.93
C LEU A 281 -6.29 5.65 -8.28
N PRO A 282 -6.58 5.30 -9.55
CA PRO A 282 -7.78 4.53 -9.90
C PRO A 282 -7.81 3.17 -9.20
N SER A 283 -6.67 2.49 -9.08
CA SER A 283 -6.56 1.21 -8.38
C SER A 283 -6.87 1.33 -6.90
N THR A 284 -6.56 2.46 -6.25
CA THR A 284 -6.90 2.65 -4.83
C THR A 284 -8.41 2.88 -4.62
N VAL A 285 -9.05 3.64 -5.51
CA VAL A 285 -10.46 4.02 -5.41
C VAL A 285 -11.38 2.87 -5.84
N ILE A 286 -11.13 2.30 -7.01
CA ILE A 286 -11.96 1.25 -7.60
C ILE A 286 -11.63 -0.10 -6.95
N GLY A 287 -10.34 -0.35 -6.70
CA GLY A 287 -9.86 -1.65 -6.25
C GLY A 287 -10.42 -2.06 -4.89
N GLN A 288 -10.54 -1.16 -3.91
CA GLN A 288 -10.97 -1.56 -2.57
C GLN A 288 -12.45 -1.95 -2.50
N GLY A 289 -13.35 -1.15 -3.10
CA GLY A 289 -14.78 -1.46 -3.13
C GLY A 289 -15.10 -2.70 -3.97
N VAL A 290 -14.46 -2.81 -5.14
CA VAL A 290 -14.64 -3.97 -6.04
C VAL A 290 -14.02 -5.23 -5.43
N ALA A 291 -12.82 -5.17 -4.87
CA ALA A 291 -12.13 -6.35 -4.32
C ALA A 291 -12.94 -6.99 -3.18
N GLN A 292 -13.59 -6.20 -2.33
CA GLN A 292 -14.37 -6.73 -1.23
C GLN A 292 -15.61 -7.50 -1.70
N VAL A 293 -16.39 -6.91 -2.61
CA VAL A 293 -17.56 -7.58 -3.22
C VAL A 293 -17.11 -8.79 -4.04
N PHE A 294 -16.02 -8.64 -4.79
CA PHE A 294 -15.44 -9.72 -5.59
C PHE A 294 -14.98 -10.89 -4.73
N TYR A 295 -14.32 -10.63 -3.60
CA TYR A 295 -13.90 -11.66 -2.65
C TYR A 295 -15.09 -12.42 -2.06
N GLU A 296 -16.11 -11.70 -1.60
CA GLU A 296 -17.31 -12.31 -1.02
C GLU A 296 -18.04 -13.20 -2.04
N MET A 297 -18.23 -12.71 -3.26
CA MET A 297 -18.85 -13.48 -4.34
C MET A 297 -18.00 -14.69 -4.74
N SER A 298 -16.68 -14.52 -4.81
CA SER A 298 -15.76 -15.61 -5.14
C SER A 298 -15.78 -16.71 -4.09
N ALA A 299 -15.88 -16.36 -2.79
CA ALA A 299 -16.00 -17.33 -1.71
C ALA A 299 -17.30 -18.14 -1.82
N LYS A 300 -18.43 -17.51 -2.13
CA LYS A 300 -19.72 -18.18 -2.33
C LYS A 300 -19.74 -19.10 -3.54
N LEU A 301 -19.16 -18.65 -4.65
CA LEU A 301 -19.08 -19.42 -5.89
C LEU A 301 -17.98 -20.49 -5.85
N SER A 302 -17.20 -20.58 -4.77
CA SER A 302 -16.02 -21.44 -4.73
C SER A 302 -16.34 -22.93 -4.86
N GLU A 303 -17.55 -23.36 -4.50
CA GLU A 303 -18.00 -24.75 -4.63
C GLU A 303 -18.20 -25.16 -6.11
N ASP A 304 -18.54 -24.22 -6.99
CA ASP A 304 -18.71 -24.47 -8.43
C ASP A 304 -17.57 -23.83 -9.22
N ALA A 305 -16.62 -24.66 -9.64
CA ALA A 305 -15.45 -24.24 -10.40
C ALA A 305 -15.79 -23.56 -11.74
N ALA A 306 -16.86 -23.98 -12.42
CA ALA A 306 -17.25 -23.43 -13.72
C ALA A 306 -17.89 -22.04 -13.56
N LEU A 307 -18.76 -21.87 -12.57
CA LEU A 307 -19.37 -20.58 -12.23
C LEU A 307 -18.31 -19.60 -11.71
N LEU A 308 -17.43 -20.03 -10.79
CA LEU A 308 -16.34 -19.19 -10.30
C LEU A 308 -15.44 -18.73 -11.44
N ARG A 309 -15.07 -19.63 -12.36
CA ARG A 309 -14.24 -19.28 -13.52
C ARG A 309 -14.92 -18.25 -14.41
N SER A 310 -16.20 -18.44 -14.69
CA SER A 310 -16.98 -17.51 -15.52
C SER A 310 -17.10 -16.13 -14.85
N PHE A 311 -17.30 -16.10 -13.53
CA PHE A 311 -17.31 -14.88 -12.73
C PHE A 311 -15.96 -14.14 -12.80
N VAL A 312 -14.85 -14.85 -12.60
CA VAL A 312 -13.50 -14.29 -12.69
C VAL A 312 -13.24 -13.70 -14.09
N ILE A 313 -13.57 -14.43 -15.16
CA ILE A 313 -13.37 -13.97 -16.54
C ILE A 313 -14.24 -12.74 -16.84
N ASN A 314 -15.49 -12.73 -16.39
CA ASN A 314 -16.38 -11.58 -16.59
C ASN A 314 -15.88 -10.35 -15.84
N ASN A 315 -15.35 -10.52 -14.62
CA ASN A 315 -14.72 -9.43 -13.89
C ASN A 315 -13.46 -8.91 -14.60
N ILE A 316 -12.61 -9.80 -15.12
CA ILE A 316 -11.44 -9.43 -15.92
C ILE A 316 -11.87 -8.60 -17.14
N LYS A 317 -12.87 -9.07 -17.90
CA LYS A 317 -13.38 -8.35 -19.08
C LYS A 317 -13.94 -6.98 -18.70
N PHE A 318 -14.74 -6.93 -17.64
CA PHE A 318 -15.33 -5.69 -17.13
C PHE A 318 -14.23 -4.68 -16.75
N LEU A 319 -13.30 -5.06 -15.87
CA LEU A 319 -12.23 -4.14 -15.44
C LEU A 319 -11.29 -3.77 -16.58
N SER A 320 -11.04 -4.69 -17.52
CA SER A 320 -10.26 -4.36 -18.72
C SER A 320 -10.95 -3.29 -19.53
N PHE A 321 -12.25 -3.42 -19.79
CA PHE A 321 -13.05 -2.41 -20.50
C PHE A 321 -13.03 -1.05 -19.79
N PHE A 322 -13.19 -1.02 -18.47
CA PHE A 322 -13.13 0.23 -17.70
C PHE A 322 -11.72 0.84 -17.61
N SER A 323 -10.66 0.03 -17.79
CA SER A 323 -9.28 0.54 -17.84
C SER A 323 -8.90 1.16 -19.19
N LEU A 324 -9.61 0.83 -20.28
CA LEU A 324 -9.25 1.28 -21.63
C LEU A 324 -9.29 2.81 -21.80
N PRO A 325 -10.34 3.55 -21.34
CA PRO A 325 -10.35 5.01 -21.48
C PRO A 325 -9.16 5.66 -20.77
N PHE A 326 -8.85 5.19 -19.55
CA PHE A 326 -7.72 5.68 -18.78
C PHE A 326 -6.38 5.42 -19.50
N LEU A 327 -6.20 4.20 -20.04
CA LEU A 327 -5.02 3.84 -20.83
C LEU A 327 -4.87 4.72 -22.07
N ILE A 328 -5.95 4.89 -22.85
CA ILE A 328 -5.93 5.68 -24.10
C ILE A 328 -5.58 7.14 -23.83
N ILE A 329 -6.18 7.73 -22.79
CA ILE A 329 -5.94 9.13 -22.41
C ILE A 329 -4.46 9.33 -22.04
N ILE A 330 -3.89 8.46 -21.20
CA ILE A 330 -2.50 8.63 -20.75
C ILE A 330 -1.50 8.35 -21.88
N VAL A 331 -1.73 7.32 -22.71
CA VAL A 331 -0.84 7.02 -23.84
C VAL A 331 -0.80 8.19 -24.83
N THR A 332 -1.95 8.77 -25.17
CA THR A 332 -2.01 9.85 -26.16
C THR A 332 -1.60 11.20 -25.58
N ALA A 333 -2.13 11.56 -24.41
CA ALA A 333 -2.05 12.92 -23.87
C ALA A 333 -1.18 13.04 -22.59
N GLY A 334 -0.54 11.96 -22.11
CA GLY A 334 0.22 11.94 -20.85
C GLY A 334 1.14 13.14 -20.60
N PRO A 335 2.13 13.43 -21.48
CA PRO A 335 3.07 14.55 -21.31
C PRO A 335 2.36 15.90 -21.25
N TRP A 336 1.38 16.12 -22.12
CA TRP A 336 0.61 17.36 -22.15
C TRP A 336 -0.26 17.52 -20.89
N LEU A 337 -0.92 16.44 -20.45
CA LEU A 337 -1.72 16.45 -19.22
C LEU A 337 -0.86 16.73 -17.99
N PHE A 338 0.29 16.07 -17.86
CA PHE A 338 1.18 16.27 -16.72
C PHE A 338 1.78 17.68 -16.71
N GLU A 339 2.19 18.20 -17.87
CA GLU A 339 2.65 19.58 -18.02
C GLU A 339 1.56 20.59 -17.66
N TRP A 340 0.34 20.42 -18.18
CA TRP A 340 -0.78 21.33 -17.92
C TRP A 340 -1.20 21.32 -16.45
N ILE A 341 -1.29 20.14 -15.84
CA ILE A 341 -1.75 19.98 -14.45
C ILE A 341 -0.63 20.38 -13.47
N PHE A 342 0.53 19.75 -13.57
CA PHE A 342 1.59 19.83 -12.56
C PHE A 342 2.64 20.91 -12.86
N GLY A 343 2.76 21.37 -14.11
CA GLY A 343 3.71 22.38 -14.56
C GLY A 343 4.76 21.83 -15.55
N ALA A 344 5.48 22.73 -16.23
CA ALA A 344 6.41 22.38 -17.31
C ALA A 344 7.53 21.40 -16.90
N ALA A 345 8.01 21.49 -15.66
CA ALA A 345 9.02 20.58 -15.11
C ALA A 345 8.56 19.10 -15.04
N TRP A 346 7.26 18.84 -15.18
CA TRP A 346 6.68 17.50 -15.02
C TRP A 346 6.31 16.83 -16.34
N ARG A 347 6.70 17.42 -17.47
CA ARG A 347 6.44 16.83 -18.80
C ARG A 347 7.03 15.41 -18.92
N ASP A 348 8.24 15.19 -18.39
CA ASP A 348 8.90 13.88 -18.40
C ASP A 348 8.17 12.84 -17.55
N ALA A 349 7.52 13.27 -16.46
CA ALA A 349 6.65 12.38 -15.68
C ALA A 349 5.47 11.88 -16.54
N GLY A 350 4.94 12.72 -17.43
CA GLY A 350 3.91 12.32 -18.38
C GLY A 350 4.43 11.39 -19.49
N GLU A 351 5.69 11.52 -19.91
CA GLU A 351 6.32 10.54 -20.81
C GLU A 351 6.52 9.19 -20.09
N TYR A 352 7.00 9.19 -18.85
CA TYR A 352 7.06 7.96 -18.03
C TYR A 352 5.67 7.34 -17.83
N ALA A 353 4.65 8.17 -17.65
CA ALA A 353 3.27 7.72 -17.49
C ALA A 353 2.77 6.95 -18.73
N ARG A 354 3.14 7.35 -19.95
CA ARG A 354 2.78 6.64 -21.20
C ARG A 354 3.25 5.19 -21.20
N TYR A 355 4.44 4.93 -20.67
CA TYR A 355 4.99 3.58 -20.60
C TYR A 355 4.40 2.80 -19.42
N LEU A 356 4.27 3.43 -18.25
CA LEU A 356 3.79 2.79 -17.02
C LEU A 356 2.30 2.45 -17.05
N VAL A 357 1.47 3.20 -17.78
CA VAL A 357 0.02 3.00 -17.76
C VAL A 357 -0.39 1.62 -18.28
N ILE A 358 0.40 1.00 -19.16
CA ILE A 358 0.15 -0.36 -19.65
C ILE A 358 0.19 -1.36 -18.48
N ALA A 359 1.29 -1.36 -17.72
CA ALA A 359 1.45 -2.18 -16.54
C ALA A 359 0.37 -1.90 -15.48
N ILE A 360 0.04 -0.62 -15.26
CA ILE A 360 -0.92 -0.20 -14.24
C ILE A 360 -2.37 -0.56 -14.63
N ALA A 361 -2.74 -0.49 -15.90
CA ALA A 361 -4.03 -0.96 -16.38
C ALA A 361 -4.20 -2.47 -16.15
N VAL A 362 -3.17 -3.28 -16.42
CA VAL A 362 -3.19 -4.72 -16.09
C VAL A 362 -3.25 -4.92 -14.57
N ASN A 363 -2.54 -4.10 -13.78
CA ASN A 363 -2.57 -4.18 -12.32
C ASN A 363 -3.96 -3.92 -11.74
N LEU A 364 -4.69 -2.93 -12.27
CA LEU A 364 -6.06 -2.62 -11.89
C LEU A 364 -6.96 -3.86 -12.02
N VAL A 365 -6.81 -4.61 -13.12
CA VAL A 365 -7.53 -5.87 -13.37
C VAL A 365 -7.07 -7.00 -12.46
N ALA A 366 -5.75 -7.13 -12.25
CA ALA A 366 -5.18 -8.19 -11.42
C ALA A 366 -5.46 -8.04 -9.92
N SER A 367 -5.64 -6.81 -9.44
CA SER A 367 -5.74 -6.52 -8.01
C SER A 367 -6.90 -7.25 -7.28
N PRO A 368 -8.18 -7.22 -7.73
CA PRO A 368 -9.24 -7.99 -7.07
C PRO A 368 -9.10 -9.50 -7.31
N VAL A 369 -8.63 -9.89 -8.50
CA VAL A 369 -8.40 -11.29 -8.90
C VAL A 369 -7.36 -11.96 -7.99
N SER A 370 -6.45 -11.18 -7.40
CA SER A 370 -5.45 -11.72 -6.49
C SER A 370 -6.02 -12.44 -5.28
N MET A 371 -7.20 -12.03 -4.82
CA MET A 371 -7.87 -12.65 -3.68
C MET A 371 -8.37 -14.07 -3.97
N ILE A 372 -8.53 -14.44 -5.25
CA ILE A 372 -8.88 -15.82 -5.65
C ILE A 372 -7.87 -16.82 -5.12
N SER A 373 -6.58 -16.46 -5.11
CA SER A 373 -5.52 -17.34 -4.59
C SER A 373 -5.79 -17.79 -3.14
N SER A 374 -6.41 -16.93 -2.33
CA SER A 374 -6.84 -17.23 -0.97
C SER A 374 -8.09 -18.11 -0.95
N VAL A 375 -9.07 -17.81 -1.80
CA VAL A 375 -10.32 -18.58 -1.93
C VAL A 375 -10.05 -20.03 -2.34
N ILE A 376 -9.15 -20.25 -3.30
CA ILE A 376 -8.78 -21.59 -3.79
C ILE A 376 -7.63 -22.24 -2.99
N ARG A 377 -7.15 -21.59 -1.92
CA ARG A 377 -6.06 -22.07 -1.04
C ARG A 377 -4.73 -22.38 -1.77
N LYS A 378 -4.37 -21.58 -2.79
CA LYS A 378 -3.10 -21.70 -3.55
C LYS A 378 -2.11 -20.57 -3.24
N GLN A 379 -2.03 -20.14 -1.99
CA GLN A 379 -1.16 -19.04 -1.55
C GLN A 379 0.33 -19.34 -1.78
N ARG A 380 0.76 -20.60 -1.66
CA ARG A 380 2.16 -21.01 -1.94
C ARG A 380 2.56 -20.71 -3.38
N THR A 381 1.70 -21.03 -4.34
CA THR A 381 1.98 -20.76 -5.75
C THR A 381 1.93 -19.26 -6.05
N HIS A 382 0.99 -18.52 -5.43
CA HIS A 382 0.98 -17.06 -5.51
C HIS A 382 2.29 -16.46 -5.01
N PHE A 383 2.81 -16.91 -3.85
CA PHE A 383 4.11 -16.47 -3.34
C PHE A 383 5.26 -16.72 -4.33
N VAL A 384 5.32 -17.90 -4.96
CA VAL A 384 6.34 -18.19 -5.99
C VAL A 384 6.22 -17.23 -7.18
N ILE A 385 5.00 -16.96 -7.65
CA ILE A 385 4.77 -15.99 -8.74
C ILE A 385 5.19 -14.58 -8.32
N SER A 386 4.91 -14.16 -7.08
CA SER A 386 5.37 -12.87 -6.54
C SER A 386 6.88 -12.79 -6.47
N LEU A 387 7.57 -13.87 -6.07
CA LEU A 387 9.03 -13.92 -6.02
C LEU A 387 9.65 -13.85 -7.41
N LEU A 388 9.11 -14.59 -8.38
CA LEU A 388 9.52 -14.47 -9.79
C LEU A 388 9.24 -13.08 -10.32
N SER A 389 8.11 -12.47 -9.95
CA SER A 389 7.72 -11.13 -10.36
C SER A 389 8.71 -10.09 -9.83
N PHE A 390 9.12 -10.21 -8.57
CA PHE A 390 10.18 -9.39 -7.99
C PHE A 390 11.50 -9.55 -8.77
N ALA A 391 11.97 -10.77 -8.97
CA ALA A 391 13.24 -11.05 -9.64
C ALA A 391 13.26 -10.52 -11.08
N ILE A 392 12.18 -10.76 -11.84
CA ILE A 392 12.05 -10.30 -13.22
C ILE A 392 11.99 -8.78 -13.29
N ARG A 393 11.19 -8.12 -12.44
CA ARG A 393 11.12 -6.64 -12.45
C ARG A 393 12.47 -6.02 -12.06
N ALA A 394 13.15 -6.59 -11.06
CA ALA A 394 14.49 -6.16 -10.65
C ALA A 394 15.53 -6.36 -11.76
N ALA A 395 15.47 -7.48 -12.48
CA ALA A 395 16.35 -7.73 -13.63
C ALA A 395 16.06 -6.75 -14.79
N MET A 396 14.79 -6.56 -15.15
CA MET A 396 14.39 -5.69 -16.27
C MET A 396 14.79 -4.23 -16.03
N ILE A 397 14.54 -3.70 -14.82
CA ILE A 397 14.95 -2.34 -14.48
C ILE A 397 16.48 -2.24 -14.38
N GLY A 398 17.16 -3.25 -13.84
CA GLY A 398 18.63 -3.29 -13.76
C GLY A 398 19.29 -3.27 -15.14
N ILE A 399 18.78 -4.07 -16.09
CA ILE A 399 19.21 -4.04 -17.49
C ILE A 399 18.97 -2.64 -18.08
N GLY A 400 17.80 -2.05 -17.81
CA GLY A 400 17.50 -0.69 -18.26
C GLY A 400 18.46 0.36 -17.72
N VAL A 401 18.87 0.26 -16.45
CA VAL A 401 19.88 1.14 -15.86
C VAL A 401 21.21 1.05 -16.59
N THR A 402 21.64 -0.14 -17.03
CA THR A 402 22.91 -0.29 -17.77
C THR A 402 22.95 0.45 -19.12
N SER A 403 21.78 0.82 -19.67
CA SER A 403 21.70 1.63 -20.89
C SER A 403 22.02 3.12 -20.66
N GLY A 404 22.07 3.58 -19.40
CA GLY A 404 22.21 4.99 -19.04
C GLY A 404 20.96 5.84 -19.31
N SER A 405 19.89 5.25 -19.86
CA SER A 405 18.65 5.95 -20.21
C SER A 405 17.53 5.64 -19.21
N ALA A 406 17.07 6.67 -18.50
CA ALA A 406 15.95 6.56 -17.57
C ALA A 406 14.65 6.09 -18.28
N TYR A 407 14.37 6.59 -19.49
CA TYR A 407 13.25 6.12 -20.31
C TYR A 407 13.33 4.61 -20.59
N THR A 408 14.50 4.10 -20.97
CA THR A 408 14.69 2.67 -21.24
C THR A 408 14.45 1.84 -19.98
N ALA A 409 14.90 2.32 -18.82
CA ALA A 409 14.61 1.68 -17.53
C ALA A 409 13.11 1.66 -17.19
N VAL A 410 12.38 2.75 -17.44
CA VAL A 410 10.91 2.78 -17.26
C VAL A 410 10.22 1.78 -18.19
N ILE A 411 10.61 1.74 -19.47
CA ILE A 411 10.02 0.85 -20.48
C ILE A 411 10.22 -0.61 -20.07
N LEU A 412 11.46 -1.01 -19.77
CA LEU A 412 11.77 -2.39 -19.39
C LEU A 412 11.09 -2.78 -18.08
N TYR A 413 11.08 -1.89 -17.08
CA TYR A 413 10.33 -2.10 -15.84
C TYR A 413 8.84 -2.34 -16.12
N SER A 414 8.21 -1.49 -16.95
CA SER A 414 6.78 -1.61 -17.30
C SER A 414 6.49 -2.92 -18.05
N ILE A 415 7.34 -3.32 -18.99
CA ILE A 415 7.22 -4.60 -19.68
C ILE A 415 7.30 -5.77 -18.68
N GLY A 416 8.29 -5.76 -17.78
CA GLY A 416 8.44 -6.78 -16.75
C GLY A 416 7.24 -6.86 -15.81
N GLU A 417 6.72 -5.71 -15.38
CA GLU A 417 5.52 -5.64 -14.54
C GLU A 417 4.27 -6.16 -15.27
N ALA A 418 4.00 -5.67 -16.48
CA ALA A 418 2.85 -6.08 -17.29
C ALA A 418 2.89 -7.59 -17.59
N MET A 419 4.05 -8.11 -18.01
CA MET A 419 4.26 -9.53 -18.29
C MET A 419 3.91 -10.39 -17.07
N MET A 420 4.42 -10.04 -15.90
CA MET A 420 4.21 -10.83 -14.69
C MET A 420 2.78 -10.75 -14.17
N LEU A 421 2.11 -9.62 -14.34
CA LEU A 421 0.68 -9.50 -14.04
C LEU A 421 -0.19 -10.31 -15.00
N ILE A 422 0.17 -10.38 -16.29
CA ILE A 422 -0.51 -11.24 -17.26
C ILE A 422 -0.31 -12.72 -16.91
N VAL A 423 0.92 -13.13 -16.59
CA VAL A 423 1.23 -14.50 -16.12
C VAL A 423 0.38 -14.84 -14.89
N PHE A 424 0.27 -13.92 -13.95
CA PHE A 424 -0.57 -14.07 -12.77
C PHE A 424 -2.06 -14.27 -13.13
N LEU A 425 -2.63 -13.42 -13.97
CA LEU A 425 -4.03 -13.51 -14.41
C LEU A 425 -4.31 -14.85 -15.12
N ILE A 426 -3.42 -15.29 -16.02
CA ILE A 426 -3.52 -16.58 -16.72
C ILE A 426 -3.49 -17.73 -15.71
N TRP A 427 -2.56 -17.68 -14.75
CA TRP A 427 -2.44 -18.68 -13.70
C TRP A 427 -3.71 -18.79 -12.86
N VAL A 428 -4.32 -17.66 -12.46
CA VAL A 428 -5.57 -17.67 -11.70
C VAL A 428 -6.70 -18.32 -12.51
N VAL A 429 -6.92 -17.89 -13.76
CA VAL A 429 -7.98 -18.43 -14.62
C VAL A 429 -7.82 -19.94 -14.87
N ARG A 430 -6.57 -20.43 -15.00
CA ARG A 430 -6.29 -21.87 -15.11
C ARG A 430 -6.49 -22.59 -13.79
N SER A 431 -6.12 -21.98 -12.67
CA SER A 431 -6.17 -22.61 -11.35
C SER A 431 -7.59 -22.83 -10.82
N VAL A 432 -8.54 -21.98 -11.21
CA VAL A 432 -9.96 -22.16 -10.88
C VAL A 432 -10.56 -23.38 -11.60
N ARG A 433 -9.97 -23.82 -12.73
CA ARG A 433 -10.44 -24.97 -13.51
C ARG A 433 -10.12 -26.32 -12.88
N ILE A 434 -9.18 -26.37 -11.94
CA ILE A 434 -8.65 -27.60 -11.34
C ILE A 434 -9.19 -27.72 -9.91
N ARG A 435 -10.49 -27.99 -9.79
CA ARG A 435 -11.07 -28.72 -8.66
C ARG A 435 -11.73 -29.96 -9.25
N ALA A 436 -10.99 -31.05 -9.23
CA ALA A 436 -11.51 -32.41 -9.26
C ALA A 436 -11.05 -33.05 -7.96
#